data_AF-A0A0A0HG44-F1
#
_entry.id   AF-A0A0A0HG44-F1
#
_cell.length_a   1.000
_cell.length_b   1.000
_cell.length_c   1.000
_cell.angle_alpha   90.00
_cell.angle_beta   90.00
_cell.angle_gamma   90.00
#
_symmetry.space_group_name_H-M   'P 1'
#
loop_
_entity.id
_entity.type
_entity.pdbx_description
1 polymer ?
#
loop_
_entity_poly.entity_id
_entity_poly.type
_entity_poly.pdbx_seq_one_letter_code
_entity_poly.pdbx_strand_id
1 'polypeptide(L)' 'MDEIVRKLLAAAEHTSSATFDLVEAAREGGPFPHGNIVTGDTLSTLADAVRLLIEAMPGEDEDRNQLHGAVIRYLESAL' A
#
# COMPACT_ATOMS: atom_id res chain seq x y z
N MET A 1 14.64 -16.79 6.22
CA MET A 1 13.28 -16.50 5.74
C MET A 1 13.42 -15.99 4.32
N ASP A 2 12.77 -16.64 3.37
CA ASP A 2 12.76 -16.30 1.95
C ASP A 2 12.37 -14.81 1.74
N GLU A 3 13.01 -14.14 0.79
CA GLU A 3 12.74 -12.74 0.44
C GLU A 3 11.29 -12.55 -0.02
N ILE A 4 10.76 -13.49 -0.80
CA ILE A 4 9.36 -13.46 -1.24
C ILE A 4 8.43 -13.52 -0.03
N VAL A 5 8.72 -14.42 0.92
CA VAL A 5 7.93 -14.54 2.15
C VAL A 5 8.00 -13.26 2.99
N ARG A 6 9.16 -12.59 3.06
CA ARG A 6 9.28 -11.28 3.73
C ARG A 6 8.41 -10.21 3.08
N LYS A 7 8.42 -10.11 1.74
CA LYS A 7 7.63 -9.13 0.99
C LYS A 7 6.13 -9.38 1.18
N LEU A 8 5.70 -10.64 1.14
CA LEU A 8 4.30 -11.00 1.35
C LEU A 8 3.82 -10.69 2.78
N LEU A 9 4.66 -10.95 3.80
CA LEU A 9 4.35 -10.60 5.19
C LEU A 9 4.24 -9.09 5.36
N ALA A 10 5.21 -8.32 4.88
CA ALA A 10 5.18 -6.86 4.95
C ALA A 10 3.97 -6.26 4.20
N ALA A 11 3.66 -6.79 3.00
CA ALA A 11 2.47 -6.37 2.25
C ALA A 11 1.17 -6.64 3.02
N ALA A 12 1.06 -7.80 3.69
CA ALA A 12 -0.10 -8.14 4.51
C ALA A 12 -0.22 -7.21 5.72
N GLU A 13 0.88 -6.91 6.41
CA GLU A 13 0.93 -5.97 7.53
C GLU A 13 0.48 -4.56 7.12
N HIS A 14 1.03 -4.04 6.02
CA HIS A 14 0.69 -2.72 5.48
C HIS A 14 -0.78 -2.65 5.06
N THR A 15 -1.27 -3.67 4.34
CA THR A 15 -2.67 -3.74 3.91
C THR A 15 -3.62 -3.81 5.11
N SER A 16 -3.28 -4.59 6.14
CA SER A 16 -4.07 -4.70 7.36
C SER A 16 -4.17 -3.36 8.10
N SER A 17 -3.04 -2.67 8.27
CA SER A 17 -3.00 -1.36 8.91
C SER A 17 -3.84 -0.33 8.17
N ALA A 18 -3.66 -0.22 6.85
CA ALA A 18 -4.41 0.74 6.06
C ALA A 18 -5.90 0.40 5.98
N THR A 19 -6.26 -0.89 5.94
CA THR A 19 -7.67 -1.32 5.98
C THR A 19 -8.31 -0.94 7.31
N PHE A 20 -7.59 -1.07 8.42
CA PHE A 20 -8.06 -0.63 9.73
C PHE A 20 -8.36 0.87 9.73
N ASP A 21 -7.43 1.70 9.25
CA ASP A 21 -7.65 3.15 9.14
C ASP A 21 -8.92 3.48 8.33
N LEU A 22 -9.12 2.80 7.19
CA LEU A 22 -10.30 3.00 6.34
C LEU A 22 -11.61 2.60 7.02
N VAL A 23 -11.60 1.50 7.79
CA VAL A 23 -12.77 1.05 8.56
C VAL A 23 -13.13 2.06 9.64
N GLU A 24 -12.14 2.59 10.37
CA GLU A 24 -12.38 3.59 11.40
C GLU A 24 -12.93 4.90 10.80
N ALA A 25 -12.34 5.39 9.70
CA ALA A 25 -12.87 6.57 9.00
C ALA A 25 -14.32 6.37 8.49
N ALA A 26 -14.64 5.16 8.01
CA ALA A 26 -16.01 4.84 7.60
C ALA A 26 -16.99 4.81 8.79
N ARG A 27 -16.57 4.28 9.96
CA ARG A 27 -17.36 4.27 11.20
C ARG A 27 -17.66 5.68 11.69
N GLU A 28 -16.72 6.60 11.53
CA GLU A 28 -16.84 7.99 11.96
C GLU A 28 -17.68 8.87 11.02
N GLY A 29 -18.13 8.33 9.88
CA GLY A 29 -19.07 9.01 8.99
C GLY A 29 -18.44 9.92 7.94
N GLY A 30 -17.14 9.77 7.67
CA GLY A 30 -16.48 10.45 6.56
C GLY A 30 -14.99 10.71 6.80
N PRO A 31 -14.25 11.11 5.77
CA PRO A 31 -12.82 11.37 5.88
C PRO A 31 -12.54 12.75 6.51
N PHE A 32 -12.98 13.04 7.75
CA PHE A 32 -12.55 14.24 8.50
C PHE A 32 -12.69 14.11 10.04
N PRO A 33 -11.67 14.47 10.84
CA PRO A 33 -10.25 14.55 10.53
C PRO A 33 -9.40 13.83 11.59
N HIS A 34 -9.09 12.54 11.43
CA HIS A 34 -8.10 11.91 12.31
C HIS A 34 -7.16 10.96 11.55
N GLY A 35 -5.88 11.09 11.88
CA GLY A 35 -4.86 10.10 11.58
C GLY A 35 -4.33 10.09 10.14
N ASN A 36 -3.87 8.90 9.75
CA ASN A 36 -3.05 8.64 8.58
C ASN A 36 -3.79 8.86 7.23
N ILE A 37 -5.12 8.91 7.23
CA ILE A 37 -5.89 9.10 5.98
C ILE A 37 -5.79 10.55 5.50
N VAL A 38 -5.88 11.52 6.41
CA VAL A 38 -5.82 12.95 6.08
C VAL A 38 -4.41 13.35 5.65
N THR A 39 -3.40 12.77 6.28
CA THR A 39 -1.99 13.01 5.94
C THR A 39 -1.57 12.30 4.66
N GLY A 40 -2.40 11.38 4.13
CA GLY A 40 -2.07 10.54 2.98
C GLY A 40 -1.20 9.32 3.33
N ASP A 41 -0.79 9.16 4.59
CA ASP A 41 0.02 8.03 5.07
C ASP A 41 -0.68 6.68 4.86
N THR A 42 -2.00 6.61 4.99
CA THR A 42 -2.77 5.40 4.71
C THR A 42 -2.68 5.03 3.22
N LEU A 43 -2.73 6.02 2.32
CA LEU A 43 -2.58 5.80 0.89
C LEU A 43 -1.13 5.40 0.53
N SER A 44 -0.14 6.03 1.15
CA SER A 44 1.28 5.66 1.02
C SER A 44 1.55 4.24 1.53
N THR A 45 0.91 3.83 2.62
CA THR A 45 0.99 2.47 3.16
C THR A 45 0.38 1.45 2.20
N LEU A 46 -0.78 1.74 1.61
CA LEU A 46 -1.39 0.89 0.57
C LEU A 46 -0.53 0.81 -0.69
N ALA A 47 0.01 1.94 -1.14
CA ALA A 47 0.89 1.99 -2.30
C ALA A 47 2.13 1.12 -2.06
N ASP A 48 2.75 1.18 -0.89
CA ASP A 48 3.90 0.34 -0.57
C ASP A 48 3.52 -1.16 -0.47
N ALA A 49 2.34 -1.48 0.07
CA ALA A 49 1.83 -2.84 0.04
C ALA A 49 1.67 -3.39 -1.39
N VAL A 50 1.13 -2.58 -2.30
CA VAL A 50 0.97 -2.94 -3.72
C VAL A 50 2.34 -3.14 -4.38
N ARG A 51 3.32 -2.26 -4.12
CA ARG A 51 4.70 -2.43 -4.59
C ARG A 51 5.28 -3.78 -4.17
N LEU A 52 5.17 -4.11 -2.87
CA LEU A 52 5.68 -5.36 -2.31
C LEU A 52 5.00 -6.59 -2.92
N LEU A 53 3.69 -6.54 -3.19
CA LEU A 53 2.97 -7.62 -3.86
C LEU A 53 3.47 -7.83 -5.28
N ILE A 54 3.65 -6.76 -6.05
CA ILE A 54 4.16 -6.83 -7.42
C ILE A 54 5.57 -7.42 -7.44
N GLU A 55 6.45 -6.98 -6.55
CA GLU A 55 7.82 -7.51 -6.43
C GLU A 55 7.89 -8.97 -5.97
N ALA A 56 6.87 -9.47 -5.28
CA ALA A 56 6.78 -10.86 -4.85
C ALA A 56 6.16 -11.79 -5.91
N MET A 57 5.48 -11.23 -6.91
CA MET A 57 4.86 -12.01 -7.98
C MET A 57 5.89 -12.44 -9.03
N PRO A 58 5.96 -13.73 -9.40
CA PRO A 58 6.86 -14.18 -10.44
C PRO A 58 6.40 -13.76 -11.84
N GLY A 59 7.35 -13.75 -12.79
CA GLY A 59 7.10 -13.54 -14.22
C GLY A 59 7.26 -12.10 -14.69
N GLU A 60 7.07 -11.90 -15.99
CA GLU A 60 6.99 -10.58 -16.62
C GLU A 60 5.57 -10.34 -17.10
N ASP A 61 5.01 -9.18 -16.76
CA ASP A 61 3.67 -8.78 -17.12
C ASP A 61 3.69 -7.25 -17.34
N GLU A 62 3.27 -6.81 -18.53
CA GLU A 62 3.38 -5.40 -18.94
C GLU A 62 2.49 -4.49 -18.10
N ASP A 63 1.24 -4.90 -17.85
CA ASP A 63 0.29 -4.13 -17.04
C ASP A 63 0.78 -4.02 -15.59
N ARG A 64 1.35 -5.10 -15.05
CA ARG A 64 1.98 -5.11 -13.73
C ARG A 64 3.20 -4.19 -13.66
N ASN A 65 4.03 -4.16 -14.70
CA ASN A 65 5.18 -3.27 -14.77
C ASN A 65 4.76 -1.78 -14.84
N GLN A 66 3.70 -1.47 -15.58
CA GLN A 66 3.12 -0.13 -15.62
C GLN A 66 2.57 0.29 -14.26
N LEU A 67 1.83 -0.60 -13.59
CA LEU A 67 1.32 -0.37 -12.24
C LEU A 67 2.46 -0.16 -11.24
N HIS A 68 3.49 -1.01 -11.28
CA HIS A 68 4.69 -0.88 -10.44
C HIS A 68 5.34 0.49 -10.62
N GLY A 69 5.57 0.91 -11.87
CA GLY A 69 6.13 2.23 -12.15
C GLY A 69 5.26 3.39 -11.65
N ALA A 70 3.94 3.28 -11.74
CA ALA A 70 3.02 4.30 -11.21
C ALA A 70 3.09 4.40 -9.68
N VAL A 71 3.11 3.25 -9.00
CA VAL A 71 3.21 3.17 -7.53
C VAL A 71 4.53 3.73 -7.03
N ILE A 72 5.65 3.38 -7.67
CA ILE A 72 6.97 3.93 -7.31
C ILE A 72 6.99 5.45 -7.43
N ARG A 73 6.52 6.00 -8.57
CA ARG A 73 6.45 7.46 -8.76
C ARG A 73 5.58 8.16 -7.71
N TYR A 74 4.46 7.53 -7.32
CA TYR A 74 3.62 8.06 -6.25
C TYR A 74 4.37 8.10 -4.91
N LEU A 75 5.00 6.99 -4.51
CA LEU A 75 5.76 6.88 -3.26
C LEU A 75 6.93 7.88 -3.22
N GLU A 76 7.64 8.06 -4.33
CA GLU A 76 8.73 9.05 -4.45
C GLU A 76 8.23 10.50 -4.34
N SER A 77 7.00 10.77 -4.80
CA SER A 77 6.40 12.11 -4.70
C SER A 77 5.78 12.43 -3.35
N ALA A 78 5.50 11.40 -2.54
CA ALA A 78 4.89 11.51 -1.22
C ALA A 78 5.90 11.69 -0.08
N LEU A 79 7.20 11.55 -0.38
CA LEU A 79 8.34 11.77 0.52
C LEU A 79 8.87 13.22 0.43
#